data_AF-A0AAV5VU98-F1
#
_entry.id   AF-A0AAV5VU98-F1
#
_cell.length_a   1.000
_cell.length_b   1.000
_cell.length_c   1.000
_cell.angle_alpha   90.00
_cell.angle_beta   90.00
_cell.angle_gamma   90.00
#
_symmetry.space_group_name_H-M   'P 1'
#
loop_
_entity.id
_entity.type
_entity.pdbx_description
1 polymer ?
#
loop_
_entity_poly.entity_id
_entity_poly.type
_entity_poly.pdbx_seq_one_letter_code
_entity_poly.pdbx_strand_id
1 'polypeptide(L)'
;VILFLVSTTQAVDYSKYALWQKRTLRCGGNLCTIEGIDSMKEDLAKCTMETVKGASRQVCGLHCTGADRDSVISKTPMWNHKCVRFSTYDTLQRNQEWFIWRSGSCLLQNITLEVHCGFLEKSKK
;
A
#
# COMPACT_ATOMS: atom_id res chain seq x y z
N VAL A 1 48.26 31.15 12.32
CA VAL A 1 46.79 31.16 12.26
C VAL A 1 46.34 29.73 11.96
N ILE A 2 45.88 28.98 12.96
CA ILE A 2 45.42 27.60 12.78
C ILE A 2 43.90 27.66 12.62
N LEU A 3 43.42 27.38 11.41
CA LEU A 3 42.00 27.26 11.07
C LEU A 3 41.52 25.86 11.49
N PHE A 4 40.80 25.78 12.61
CA PHE A 4 40.03 24.58 12.95
C PHE A 4 38.76 24.58 12.11
N LEU A 5 38.69 23.69 11.10
CA LEU A 5 37.44 23.37 10.42
C LEU A 5 36.59 22.54 11.38
N VAL A 6 35.64 23.18 12.06
CA VAL A 6 34.62 22.49 12.84
C VAL A 6 33.62 21.88 11.86
N SER A 7 33.82 20.62 11.49
CA SER A 7 32.82 19.84 10.76
C SER A 7 31.64 19.58 11.70
N THR A 8 30.58 20.37 11.56
CA THR A 8 29.30 20.10 12.23
C THR A 8 28.67 18.87 11.59
N THR A 9 28.83 17.70 12.20
CA THR A 9 28.02 16.52 11.87
C THR A 9 26.61 16.77 12.38
N GLN A 10 25.69 17.14 11.49
CA GLN A 10 24.28 17.22 11.86
C GLN A 10 23.78 15.79 12.07
N ALA A 11 23.36 15.47 13.29
CA ALA A 11 22.71 14.20 13.57
C ALA A 11 21.40 14.13 12.79
N VAL A 12 21.27 13.12 11.93
CA VAL A 12 20.06 12.87 11.16
C VAL A 12 18.95 12.40 12.11
N ASP A 13 17.81 13.07 12.10
CA ASP A 13 16.65 12.70 12.91
C ASP A 13 15.88 11.54 12.28
N TYR A 14 16.29 10.31 12.61
CA TYR A 14 15.70 9.07 12.09
C TYR A 14 14.22 8.89 12.44
N SER A 15 13.68 9.63 13.43
CA SER A 15 12.26 9.57 13.79
C SER A 15 11.31 10.08 12.71
N LYS A 16 11.85 10.76 11.68
CA LYS A 16 11.11 11.25 10.51
C LYS A 16 11.05 10.24 9.36
N TYR A 17 11.79 9.13 9.46
CA TYR A 17 11.90 8.15 8.38
C TYR A 17 10.90 7.02 8.60
N ALA A 18 10.25 6.61 7.52
CA ALA A 18 9.32 5.50 7.56
C ALA A 18 10.08 4.18 7.34
N LEU A 19 9.81 3.20 8.20
CA LEU A 19 10.14 1.81 7.94
C LEU A 19 9.13 1.29 6.92
N TRP A 20 9.57 1.04 5.69
CA TRP A 20 8.70 0.57 4.62
C TRP A 20 8.62 -0.95 4.61
N GLN A 21 7.40 -1.47 4.53
CA GLN A 21 7.13 -2.89 4.33
C GLN A 21 6.31 -3.09 3.05
N LYS A 22 6.73 -4.04 2.22
CA LYS A 22 6.03 -4.39 0.97
C LYS A 22 4.81 -5.26 1.25
N ARG A 23 3.75 -5.08 0.46
CA ARG A 23 2.59 -5.94 0.31
C ARG A 23 2.35 -6.20 -1.18
N THR A 24 2.15 -7.46 -1.54
CA THR A 24 1.78 -7.84 -2.91
C THR A 24 0.32 -8.27 -2.91
N LEU A 25 -0.56 -7.46 -3.50
CA LEU A 25 -1.97 -7.80 -3.66
C LEU A 25 -2.23 -8.30 -5.08
N ARG A 26 -2.57 -9.57 -5.23
CA ARG A 26 -2.97 -10.17 -6.50
C ARG A 26 -4.48 -10.24 -6.55
N CYS A 27 -5.09 -9.66 -7.58
CA CYS A 27 -6.53 -9.70 -7.77
C CYS A 27 -6.87 -10.33 -9.11
N GLY A 28 -7.90 -11.19 -9.11
CA GLY A 28 -8.53 -11.74 -10.31
C GLY A 28 -10.04 -11.75 -10.13
N GLY A 29 -10.74 -10.89 -10.87
CA GLY A 29 -12.15 -10.63 -10.62
C GLY A 29 -12.40 -10.13 -9.19
N ASN A 30 -13.37 -10.75 -8.51
CA ASN A 30 -13.75 -10.42 -7.13
C ASN A 30 -12.87 -11.10 -6.06
N LEU A 31 -11.89 -11.90 -6.46
CA LEU A 31 -10.98 -12.59 -5.55
C LEU A 31 -9.65 -11.83 -5.50
N CYS A 32 -9.14 -11.56 -4.31
CA CYS A 32 -7.79 -11.05 -4.14
C CYS A 32 -7.04 -11.85 -3.06
N THR A 33 -5.77 -12.14 -3.32
CA THR A 33 -4.82 -12.74 -2.39
C THR A 33 -3.73 -11.73 -2.04
N ILE A 34 -3.22 -11.83 -0.81
CA ILE A 34 -2.10 -11.03 -0.34
C ILE A 34 -0.94 -11.95 -0.01
N GLU A 35 0.24 -11.62 -0.51
CA GLU A 35 1.47 -12.29 -0.11
C GLU A 35 1.79 -11.90 1.33
N GLY A 36 1.87 -12.90 2.22
CA GLY A 36 2.08 -12.71 3.65
C GLY A 36 3.43 -12.09 4.02
N ILE A 37 3.51 -11.52 5.22
CA ILE A 37 4.71 -10.88 5.77
C ILE A 37 5.81 -11.91 6.09
N ASP A 38 5.44 -13.19 6.30
CA ASP A 38 6.28 -14.15 7.03
C ASP A 38 6.39 -15.55 6.38
N SER A 39 6.49 -15.62 5.04
CA SER A 39 6.90 -16.80 4.23
C SER A 39 5.78 -17.50 3.42
N MET A 40 6.04 -17.64 2.11
CA MET A 40 5.51 -18.59 1.09
C MET A 40 4.01 -18.90 0.99
N LYS A 41 3.14 -18.38 1.85
CA LYS A 41 1.69 -18.61 1.80
C LYS A 41 0.97 -17.35 1.32
N GLU A 42 0.21 -17.49 0.23
CA GLU A 42 -0.76 -16.48 -0.17
C GLU A 42 -1.99 -16.62 0.71
N ASP A 43 -2.32 -15.57 1.46
CA ASP A 43 -3.54 -15.50 2.26
C ASP A 43 -4.65 -14.82 1.45
N LEU A 44 -5.89 -15.21 1.71
CA LEU A 44 -7.03 -14.50 1.12
C LEU A 44 -7.13 -13.11 1.72
N ALA A 45 -7.06 -12.08 0.89
CA ALA A 45 -7.25 -10.71 1.35
C ALA A 45 -8.70 -10.53 1.81
N LYS A 46 -8.89 -9.89 2.97
CA LYS A 46 -10.24 -9.55 3.47
C LYS A 46 -10.82 -8.45 2.58
N CYS A 47 -11.68 -8.83 1.63
CA CYS A 47 -12.32 -7.93 0.69
C CYS A 47 -13.82 -7.77 1.00
N THR A 48 -14.34 -6.57 0.75
CA THR A 48 -15.77 -6.23 0.86
C THR A 48 -16.23 -5.51 -0.39
N MET A 49 -17.49 -5.70 -0.78
CA MET A 49 -18.12 -4.95 -1.87
C MET A 49 -18.96 -3.82 -1.27
N GLU A 50 -18.79 -2.61 -1.79
CA GLU A 50 -19.54 -1.42 -1.42
C GLU A 50 -20.08 -0.70 -2.67
N THR A 51 -21.12 0.10 -2.49
CA THR A 51 -21.67 0.95 -3.57
C THR A 51 -21.40 2.40 -3.23
N VAL A 52 -20.64 3.09 -4.09
CA VAL A 52 -20.29 4.50 -3.94
C VAL A 52 -20.87 5.27 -5.12
N LYS A 53 -21.80 6.20 -4.84
CA LYS A 53 -22.47 7.03 -5.87
C LYS A 53 -23.08 6.20 -7.01
N GLY A 54 -23.69 5.06 -6.67
CA GLY A 54 -24.32 4.14 -7.63
C GLY A 54 -23.35 3.20 -8.36
N ALA A 55 -22.04 3.27 -8.10
CA ALA A 55 -21.05 2.38 -8.70
C ALA A 55 -20.51 1.36 -7.69
N SER A 56 -20.38 0.10 -8.11
CA SER A 56 -19.75 -0.95 -7.31
C SER A 56 -18.25 -0.71 -7.15
N ARG A 57 -17.77 -0.90 -5.92
CA ARG A 57 -16.37 -0.79 -5.53
C ARG A 57 -16.04 -1.98 -4.62
N GLN A 58 -14.90 -2.61 -4.87
CA GLN A 58 -14.31 -3.62 -4.01
C GLN A 58 -13.26 -2.95 -3.13
N VAL A 59 -13.21 -3.28 -1.85
CA VAL A 59 -12.21 -2.77 -0.90
C VAL A 59 -11.54 -3.95 -0.20
N CYS A 60 -10.23 -4.10 -0.39
CA CYS A 60 -9.43 -5.22 0.12
C CYS A 60 -8.37 -4.73 1.09
N GLY A 61 -8.24 -5.38 2.26
CA GLY A 61 -7.25 -5.03 3.27
C GLY A 61 -5.81 -5.36 2.86
N LEU A 62 -4.87 -4.51 3.28
CA LEU A 62 -3.43 -4.67 3.04
C LEU A 62 -2.63 -5.20 4.25
N HIS A 63 -3.28 -5.44 5.39
CA HIS A 63 -2.60 -5.83 6.64
C HIS A 63 -1.46 -4.86 7.01
N CYS A 64 -1.79 -3.58 7.06
CA CYS A 64 -0.89 -2.48 7.40
C CYS A 64 -1.36 -1.72 8.63
N THR A 65 -1.84 -2.45 9.63
CA THR A 65 -2.29 -1.90 10.91
C THR A 65 -1.12 -1.15 11.58
N GLY A 66 -1.31 0.14 11.87
CA GLY A 66 -0.27 0.99 12.47
C GLY A 66 0.64 1.72 11.48
N ALA A 67 0.46 1.54 10.17
CA ALA A 67 1.16 2.34 9.16
C ALA A 67 0.59 3.76 9.08
N ASP A 68 1.44 4.77 9.12
CA ASP A 68 1.04 6.19 9.04
C ASP A 68 0.91 6.67 7.59
N ARG A 69 1.52 5.96 6.64
CA ARG A 69 1.54 6.31 5.22
C ARG A 69 1.58 5.07 4.33
N ASP A 70 1.18 5.25 3.09
CA ASP A 70 1.22 4.23 2.05
C ASP A 70 1.86 4.74 0.75
N SER A 71 2.21 3.82 -0.14
CA SER A 71 2.46 4.13 -1.53
C SER A 71 2.20 2.92 -2.42
N VAL A 72 1.34 3.07 -3.43
CA VAL A 72 1.30 2.09 -4.53
C VAL A 72 2.53 2.28 -5.40
N ILE A 73 3.38 1.26 -5.47
CA ILE A 73 4.66 1.27 -6.17
C ILE A 73 4.49 0.85 -7.62
N SER A 74 3.75 -0.22 -7.87
CA SER A 74 3.62 -0.76 -9.23
C SER A 74 2.31 -1.51 -9.46
N LYS A 75 1.95 -1.66 -10.73
CA LYS A 75 0.83 -2.45 -11.23
C LYS A 75 1.31 -3.36 -12.36
N THR A 76 0.97 -4.64 -12.27
CA THR A 76 1.27 -5.64 -13.30
C THR A 76 -0.03 -6.30 -13.78
N PRO A 77 -0.33 -6.33 -15.10
CA PRO A 77 0.44 -5.71 -16.17
C PRO A 77 0.30 -4.18 -16.20
N MET A 78 1.41 -3.49 -16.51
CA MET A 78 1.45 -2.03 -16.60
C MET A 78 0.51 -1.50 -17.69
N TRP A 79 0.41 -2.20 -18.82
CA TRP A 79 -0.39 -1.84 -20.00
C TRP A 79 -1.90 -2.01 -19.81
N ASN A 80 -2.40 -2.57 -18.70
CA ASN A 80 -3.84 -2.66 -18.50
C ASN A 80 -4.47 -1.27 -18.25
N HIS A 81 -5.08 -0.71 -19.29
CA HIS A 81 -5.74 0.61 -19.26
C HIS A 81 -7.11 0.64 -18.57
N LYS A 82 -7.68 -0.52 -18.24
CA LYS A 82 -8.92 -0.60 -17.45
C LYS A 82 -8.66 -0.33 -15.97
N CYS A 83 -7.41 -0.47 -15.53
CA CYS A 83 -6.96 -0.19 -14.17
C CYS A 83 -5.97 0.98 -14.18
N VAL A 84 -6.48 2.17 -13.94
CA VAL A 84 -5.75 3.44 -13.80
C VAL A 84 -5.80 3.91 -12.35
N ARG A 85 -4.62 4.22 -11.77
CA ARG A 85 -4.48 4.73 -10.40
C ARG A 85 -5.25 6.06 -10.25
N PHE A 86 -5.78 6.32 -9.05
CA PHE A 86 -6.62 7.49 -8.72
C PHE A 86 -8.01 7.52 -9.38
N SER A 87 -8.23 6.75 -10.44
CA SER A 87 -9.50 6.71 -11.18
C SER A 87 -10.30 5.43 -10.88
N THR A 88 -9.66 4.27 -11.05
CA THR A 88 -10.33 2.97 -10.94
C THR A 88 -9.78 2.09 -9.83
N TYR A 89 -8.62 2.47 -9.27
CA TYR A 89 -8.10 1.90 -8.05
C TYR A 89 -7.17 2.90 -7.36
N ASP A 90 -7.05 2.82 -6.05
CA ASP A 90 -5.99 3.45 -5.26
C ASP A 90 -6.03 2.91 -3.83
N THR A 91 -5.20 3.46 -2.95
CA THR A 91 -5.30 3.22 -1.53
C THR A 91 -6.43 4.02 -0.87
N LEU A 92 -6.90 3.50 0.26
CA LEU A 92 -7.89 4.12 1.12
C LEU A 92 -7.53 3.82 2.57
N GLN A 93 -7.52 4.84 3.41
CA GLN A 93 -7.33 4.68 4.85
C GLN A 93 -8.68 4.67 5.57
N ARG A 94 -8.89 3.68 6.45
CA ARG A 94 -10.05 3.62 7.37
C ARG A 94 -9.57 3.08 8.71
N ASN A 95 -9.90 3.75 9.82
CA ASN A 95 -9.60 3.29 11.18
C ASN A 95 -8.14 2.82 11.38
N GLN A 96 -7.17 3.60 10.89
CA GLN A 96 -5.73 3.27 10.96
C GLN A 96 -5.30 2.00 10.21
N GLU A 97 -6.15 1.48 9.32
CA GLU A 97 -5.82 0.43 8.38
C GLU A 97 -5.85 0.95 6.94
N TRP A 98 -5.06 0.30 6.10
CA TRP A 98 -4.94 0.60 4.68
C TRP A 98 -5.56 -0.48 3.83
N PHE A 99 -6.26 -0.04 2.80
CA PHE A 99 -6.97 -0.87 1.85
C PHE A 99 -6.62 -0.46 0.43
N ILE A 100 -6.76 -1.38 -0.51
CA ILE A 100 -6.91 -1.05 -1.92
C ILE A 100 -8.38 -1.06 -2.26
N TRP A 101 -8.86 0.01 -2.89
CA TRP A 101 -10.15 -0.01 -3.54
C TRP A 101 -10.00 -0.21 -5.05
N ARG A 102 -10.93 -0.94 -5.67
CA ARG A 102 -11.04 -1.13 -7.12
C ARG A 102 -12.48 -0.86 -7.55
N SER A 103 -12.71 -0.30 -8.72
CA SER A 103 -14.07 -0.02 -9.24
C SER A 103 -14.16 -0.19 -10.76
N GLY A 104 -15.41 -0.18 -11.25
CA GLY A 104 -15.70 -0.21 -12.69
C GLY A 104 -15.12 -1.44 -13.39
N SER A 105 -14.62 -1.25 -14.60
CA SER A 105 -14.04 -2.33 -15.41
C SER A 105 -12.78 -2.94 -14.78
N CYS A 106 -12.11 -2.23 -13.87
CA CYS A 106 -10.94 -2.74 -13.16
C CYS A 106 -11.27 -3.92 -12.25
N LEU A 107 -12.50 -4.00 -11.72
CA LEU A 107 -12.95 -5.11 -10.85
C LEU A 107 -12.77 -6.49 -11.50
N LEU A 108 -12.96 -6.57 -12.81
CA LEU A 108 -12.90 -7.82 -13.56
C LEU A 108 -11.49 -8.15 -14.07
N GLN A 109 -10.50 -7.29 -13.83
CA GLN A 109 -9.16 -7.47 -14.35
C GLN A 109 -8.30 -8.33 -13.44
N ASN A 110 -7.38 -9.07 -14.05
CA ASN A 110 -6.31 -9.75 -13.34
C ASN A 110 -5.14 -8.77 -13.22
N ILE A 111 -4.92 -8.22 -12.03
CA ILE A 111 -3.84 -7.28 -11.75
C ILE A 111 -3.11 -7.67 -10.46
N THR A 112 -1.81 -7.41 -10.43
CA THR A 112 -1.00 -7.46 -9.21
C THR A 112 -0.59 -6.03 -8.86
N LEU A 113 -0.77 -5.64 -7.61
CA LEU A 113 -0.40 -4.35 -7.07
C LEU A 113 0.67 -4.55 -6.01
N GLU A 114 1.78 -3.82 -6.15
CA GLU A 114 2.77 -3.69 -5.09
C GLU A 114 2.49 -2.42 -4.30
N VAL A 115 2.26 -2.56 -3.00
CA VAL A 115 1.96 -1.45 -2.10
C VAL A 115 2.96 -1.47 -0.96
N HIS A 116 3.56 -0.34 -0.64
CA HIS A 116 4.45 -0.19 0.50
C HIS A 116 3.72 0.54 1.62
N CYS A 117 3.78 -0.03 2.82
CA CYS A 117 3.23 0.54 4.03
C CYS A 117 4.38 1.10 4.88
N GLY A 118 4.31 2.39 5.18
CA GLY A 118 5.31 3.09 5.98
C GLY A 118 4.88 3.14 7.44
N PHE A 119 5.79 2.75 8.33
CA PHE A 119 5.58 2.78 9.78
C PHE A 119 6.57 3.76 10.41
N LEU A 120 6.11 4.54 11.39
CA LEU A 120 7.00 5.34 12.21
C LEU A 120 7.84 4.43 13.12
N GLU A 121 9.15 4.67 13.21
CA GLU A 121 10.06 3.82 14.00
C GLU A 121 9.64 3.68 15.48
N LYS A 122 8.95 4.70 16.03
CA LYS A 122 8.41 4.71 17.40
C LYS A 122 7.17 3.82 17.62
N SER A 123 6.65 3.17 16.58
CA SER A 123 5.51 2.25 16.63
C SER A 123 5.86 0.87 17.21
N LYS A 124 7.15 0.55 17.40
CA LYS A 124 7.54 -0.62 18.21
C LYS A 124 7.44 -0.24 19.69
N LYS A 125 6.29 -0.49 20.30
CA LYS A 125 6.13 -0.49 21.76
C LYS A 125 5.71 -1.88 22.21
#